data_AF-A0A0M3JI41-F1
#
_entry.id   AF-A0A0M3JI41-F1
#
_cell.length_a   1.000
_cell.length_b   1.000
_cell.length_c   1.000
_cell.angle_alpha   90.00
_cell.angle_beta   90.00
_cell.angle_gamma   90.00
#
_symmetry.space_group_name_H-M   'P 1'
#
loop_
_entity.id
_entity.type
_entity.pdbx_description
1 polymer ?
#
loop_
_entity_poly.entity_id
_entity_poly.type
_entity_poly.pdbx_seq_one_letter_code
_entity_poly.pdbx_strand_id
1 'polypeptide(L)' 'MAEELSVKLANYKRPKEVIFVDSLPRNSMGKVQKNLLREQYKQLFQ' A
#
# COMPACT_ATOMS: atom_id res chain seq x y z
N MET A 1 4.07 15.57 -2.44
CA MET A 1 3.83 14.32 -1.68
C MET A 1 5.12 13.53 -1.46
N ALA A 2 5.92 13.25 -2.49
CA ALA A 2 7.19 12.54 -2.34
C ALA A 2 8.23 13.28 -1.45
N GLU A 3 8.32 14.61 -1.54
CA GLU A 3 9.24 15.42 -0.71
C GLU A 3 8.92 15.35 0.78
N GLU A 4 7.65 15.34 1.17
CA GLU A 4 7.26 15.33 2.59
C GLU A 4 7.57 13.98 3.27
N LEU A 5 7.45 12.87 2.53
CA LEU A 5 7.90 11.56 3.01
C LEU A 5 9.41 11.54 3.21
N SER A 6 10.17 12.37 2.49
CA SER A 6 11.62 12.35 2.60
C SER A 6 12.13 12.90 3.93
N VAL A 7 11.41 13.88 4.48
CA VAL A 7 11.67 14.47 5.80
C VAL A 7 11.19 13.55 6.92
N LYS A 8 10.11 12.81 6.71
CA LYS A 8 9.46 11.96 7.74
C LYS A 8 9.98 10.52 7.78
N LEU A 9 10.50 9.99 6.68
CA LEU A 9 10.91 8.58 6.55
C LEU A 9 12.30 8.45 5.91
N ALA A 10 13.13 7.60 6.53
CA ALA A 10 14.38 7.14 5.95
C ALA A 10 14.14 6.44 4.59
N ASN A 11 15.09 6.54 3.67
CA ASN A 11 14.96 6.05 2.28
C ASN A 11 14.41 4.62 2.18
N TYR A 12 14.91 3.68 3.00
CA TYR A 12 14.50 2.27 2.96
C TYR A 12 13.08 2.00 3.48
N LYS A 13 12.44 2.96 4.17
CA LYS A 13 11.05 2.85 4.66
C LYS A 13 10.04 3.47 3.72
N ARG A 14 10.48 4.11 2.64
CA ARG A 14 9.58 4.76 1.69
C ARG A 14 8.92 3.68 0.82
N PRO A 15 7.60 3.76 0.59
CA PRO A 15 6.94 2.87 -0.36
C PRO A 15 7.53 3.11 -1.75
N LYS A 16 7.77 2.03 -2.50
CA LYS A 16 8.25 2.12 -3.89
C LYS A 16 7.19 2.69 -4.83
N GLU A 17 5.92 2.40 -4.55
CA GLU A 17 4.78 2.82 -5.35
C GLU A 17 3.57 3.09 -4.44
N VAL A 18 2.72 4.03 -4.85
CA VAL A 18 1.46 4.37 -4.17
C VAL A 18 0.33 4.24 -5.18
N ILE A 19 -0.57 3.30 -4.92
CA ILE A 19 -1.71 3.00 -5.80
C ILE A 19 -2.98 3.54 -5.14
N PHE A 20 -3.69 4.40 -5.86
CA PHE A 20 -4.99 4.91 -5.45
C PHE A 20 -6.08 3.95 -5.93
N VAL A 21 -7.01 3.62 -5.04
CA VAL A 21 -8.14 2.74 -5.31
C VAL A 21 -9.40 3.35 -4.73
N ASP A 22 -10.54 3.07 -5.35
CA ASP A 22 -11.83 3.61 -4.90
C ASP A 22 -12.21 3.07 -3.51
N SER A 23 -11.85 1.83 -3.20
CA SER A 23 -12.07 1.23 -1.89
C SER A 23 -11.06 0.13 -1.54
N LEU A 24 -10.85 -0.07 -0.24
CA LEU A 24 -10.03 -1.16 0.28
C LEU A 24 -10.91 -2.40 0.54
N PRO A 25 -10.45 -3.61 0.20
CA PRO A 25 -11.18 -4.83 0.50
C PRO A 25 -11.28 -5.01 2.01
N ARG A 26 -12.49 -5.25 2.51
CA ARG A 26 -12.78 -5.42 3.94
C ARG A 26 -13.54 -6.72 4.18
N ASN A 27 -13.34 -7.31 5.35
CA ASN A 27 -14.15 -8.44 5.79
C ASN A 27 -15.52 -7.97 6.32
N SER A 28 -16.40 -8.91 6.69
CA SER A 28 -17.74 -8.61 7.22
C SER A 28 -17.73 -7.73 8.47
N MET A 29 -16.60 -7.68 9.20
CA MET A 29 -16.39 -6.84 10.38
C MET A 29 -15.68 -5.52 10.06
N GLY A 30 -15.49 -5.18 8.79
CA GLY A 30 -14.87 -3.94 8.34
C GLY A 30 -13.34 -3.89 8.41
N LYS A 31 -12.66 -4.97 8.81
CA LYS A 31 -11.18 -5.02 8.82
C LYS A 31 -10.65 -5.15 7.41
N VAL A 32 -9.62 -4.37 7.07
CA VAL A 32 -8.96 -4.44 5.75
C VAL A 32 -8.29 -5.79 5.55
N GLN A 33 -8.60 -6.46 4.45
CA GLN A 33 -8.05 -7.75 4.07
C GLN A 33 -6.76 -7.58 3.26
N LYS A 34 -5.65 -7.35 3.96
CA LYS A 34 -4.33 -7.15 3.33
C LYS A 34 -3.82 -8.37 2.55
N ASN A 35 -4.29 -9.58 2.86
CA ASN A 35 -3.93 -10.79 2.10
C ASN A 35 -4.43 -10.71 0.66
N LEU A 36 -5.67 -10.24 0.44
CA LEU A 36 -6.21 -10.06 -0.91
C LEU A 36 -5.42 -9.01 -1.68
N LEU A 37 -5.06 -7.90 -1.02
CA LEU A 37 -4.20 -6.87 -1.63
C LEU A 37 -2.83 -7.45 -2.03
N ARG A 38 -2.22 -8.30 -1.20
CA ARG A 38 -0.93 -8.94 -1.52
C ARG A 38 -1.04 -9.89 -2.72
N GLU A 39 -2.12 -10.65 -2.85
CA GLU A 39 -2.32 -11.50 -4.03
C GLU A 39 -2.60 -10.67 -5.28
N GLN A 40 -3.44 -9.63 -5.18
CA GLN A 40 -3.77 -8.73 -6.29
C GLN A 40 -2.53 -8.05 -6.89
N TYR A 41 -1.58 -7.62 -6.05
CA TYR A 41 -0.38 -6.91 -6.47
C TYR A 41 0.90 -7.77 -6.43
N LYS A 42 0.76 -9.11 -6.43
CA LYS A 42 1.89 -10.04 -6.27
C LYS A 42 2.97 -9.87 -7.34
N GLN A 43 2.56 -9.48 -8.55
CA GLN A 43 3.44 -9.30 -9.71
C GLN A 43 3.88 -7.85 -9.93
N LEU A 44 3.51 -6.92 -9.04
CA LEU A 44 3.78 -5.49 -9.22
C LEU A 44 5.29 -5.18 -9.25
N PHE A 45 6.11 -5.99 -8.58
CA PHE A 45 7.57 -5.82 -8.50
C PHE A 45 8.35 -7.10 -8.80
N GLN A 46 7.75 -8.06 -9.54
CA GLN A 46 8.47 -9.25 -9.98
C GLN A 46 9.48 -8.93 -11.09
#